data_AF-A0A7V5C9D4-F1
#
_entry.id   AF-A0A7V5C9D4-F1
#
_cell.length_a   1.000
_cell.length_b   1.000
_cell.length_c   1.000
_cell.angle_alpha   90.00
_cell.angle_beta   90.00
_cell.angle_gamma   90.00
#
_symmetry.space_group_name_H-M   'P 1'
#
loop_
_entity.id
_entity.type
_entity.pdbx_description
1 polymer ?
#
loop_
_entity_poly.entity_id
_entity_poly.type
_entity_poly.pdbx_seq_one_letter_code
_entity_poly.pdbx_strand_id
1 'polypeptide(L)' 'MAAYDALPPRNLGGNDRLASVLGLVGKSLEEIEEIVIEATIQAEAGSLPRAAAVLGVSPSTLYRKRAAWARRGGGGG' A
#
# COMPACT_ATOMS: atom_id res chain seq x y z
N MET A 1 -8.83 9.36 -19.74
CA MET A 1 -8.01 8.20 -20.10
C MET A 1 -6.67 8.33 -19.38
N ALA A 2 -6.73 8.38 -18.05
CA ALA A 2 -5.65 8.85 -17.18
C ALA A 2 -4.58 7.76 -17.03
N ALA A 3 -3.32 8.21 -16.98
CA ALA A 3 -2.14 7.40 -16.84
C ALA A 3 -2.32 6.35 -15.73
N TYR A 4 -2.19 5.08 -16.11
CA TYR A 4 -1.61 4.07 -15.22
C TYR A 4 -0.22 4.58 -14.89
N ASP A 5 -0.10 5.41 -13.86
CA ASP A 5 1.18 5.81 -13.29
C ASP A 5 1.76 4.54 -12.69
N ALA A 6 2.43 3.82 -13.58
CA ALA A 6 2.86 2.47 -13.40
C ALA A 6 3.82 2.48 -12.21
N LEU A 7 3.52 1.64 -11.23
CA LEU A 7 4.52 1.22 -10.26
C LEU A 7 5.81 0.93 -11.05
N PRO A 8 6.96 1.44 -10.60
CA PRO A 8 8.18 1.33 -11.35
C PRO A 8 8.40 -0.13 -11.78
N PRO A 9 8.95 -0.35 -12.99
CA PRO A 9 9.12 -1.70 -13.53
C PRO A 9 9.71 -2.62 -12.45
N ARG A 10 9.13 -3.82 -12.27
CA ARG A 10 9.50 -4.79 -11.21
C ARG A 10 11.00 -5.14 -11.19
N ASN A 11 11.74 -4.75 -12.23
CA ASN A 11 13.19 -4.77 -12.29
C ASN A 11 13.79 -3.45 -11.78
N LEU A 12 13.60 -3.20 -10.48
CA LEU A 12 14.34 -2.17 -9.75
C LEU A 12 15.81 -2.61 -9.66
N GLY A 13 16.74 -1.76 -10.11
CA GLY A 13 18.16 -1.99 -9.88
C GLY A 13 18.46 -2.07 -8.37
N GLY A 14 19.62 -2.63 -8.00
CA GLY A 14 19.99 -2.79 -6.59
C GLY A 14 19.91 -1.50 -5.77
N ASN A 15 20.21 -0.36 -6.39
CA ASN A 15 20.15 0.96 -5.77
C ASN A 15 18.70 1.45 -5.56
N ASP A 16 17.78 1.12 -6.46
CA ASP A 16 16.39 1.60 -6.41
C ASP A 16 15.59 0.89 -5.31
N ARG A 17 15.91 -0.39 -5.06
CA ARG A 17 15.32 -1.13 -3.92
C ARG A 17 15.77 -0.56 -2.58
N LEU A 18 17.06 -0.24 -2.44
CA LEU A 18 17.58 0.35 -1.20
C LEU A 18 16.96 1.73 -0.94
N ALA A 19 16.86 2.58 -1.97
CA ALA A 19 16.19 3.87 -1.87
C ALA A 19 14.71 3.72 -1.43
N SER A 20 14.01 2.73 -1.98
CA SER A 20 12.61 2.44 -1.62
C SER A 20 12.45 2.03 -0.15
N VAL A 21 13.35 1.17 0.36
CA VAL A 21 13.33 0.75 1.78
C VAL A 21 13.74 1.88 2.71
N LEU A 22 14.74 2.69 2.34
CA LEU A 22 15.15 3.86 3.11
C LEU A 22 14.01 4.87 3.28
N GLY A 23 13.12 5.00 2.28
CA GLY A 23 11.91 5.82 2.38
C GLY A 23 10.89 5.36 3.44
N LEU A 24 11.03 4.15 3.97
CA LEU A 24 10.21 3.61 5.06
C LEU A 24 10.82 3.86 6.45
N VAL A 25 12.11 4.18 6.52
CA VAL A 25 12.80 4.41 7.81
C VAL A 25 12.17 5.62 8.51
N GLY A 26 11.87 5.47 9.80
CA GLY A 26 11.24 6.50 10.63
C GLY A 26 9.70 6.50 10.60
N LYS A 27 9.07 5.66 9.77
CA LYS A 27 7.62 5.45 9.79
C LYS A 27 7.24 4.41 10.84
N SER A 28 6.07 4.58 11.43
CA SER A 28 5.44 3.54 12.26
C SER A 28 5.07 2.31 11.41
N LEU A 29 4.92 1.16 12.07
CA LEU A 29 4.45 -0.06 11.37
C LEU A 29 3.06 0.13 10.75
N GLU A 30 2.19 0.93 11.38
CA GLU A 30 0.87 1.25 10.82
C GLU A 30 0.99 2.05 9.52
N GLU A 31 1.85 3.06 9.47
CA GLU A 31 2.09 3.85 8.25
C GLU A 31 2.75 3.03 7.14
N ILE A 32 3.71 2.17 7.49
CA ILE A 32 4.33 1.25 6.53
C ILE A 32 3.29 0.30 5.95
N GLU A 33 2.45 -0.27 6.81
CA GLU A 33 1.38 -1.17 6.40
C GLU A 33 0.36 -0.45 5.49
N GLU A 34 -0.01 0.80 5.80
CA GLU A 34 -0.87 1.63 4.95
C GLU A 34 -0.27 1.87 3.56
N ILE A 35 0.99 2.28 3.50
CA ILE A 35 1.71 2.49 2.23
C ILE A 35 1.75 1.21 1.39
N VAL A 36 2.12 0.08 2.00
CA VAL A 36 2.28 -1.20 1.29
C VAL A 36 0.93 -1.74 0.82
N ILE A 37 -0.12 -1.64 1.66
CA ILE A 37 -1.46 -2.12 1.30
C ILE A 37 -2.03 -1.31 0.13
N GLU A 38 -2.02 0.02 0.21
CA GLU A 38 -2.59 0.86 -0.84
C GLU A 38 -1.81 0.75 -2.16
N ALA A 39 -0.47 0.70 -2.10
CA ALA A 39 0.37 0.45 -3.29
C ALA A 39 0.07 -0.91 -3.94
N THR A 40 -0.17 -1.94 -3.13
CA THR A 40 -0.53 -3.27 -3.64
C THR A 40 -1.95 -3.30 -4.24
N ILE A 41 -2.91 -2.60 -3.65
CA ILE A 41 -4.25 -2.44 -4.22
C ILE A 41 -4.17 -1.74 -5.58
N GLN A 42 -3.37 -0.69 -5.70
CA GLN A 42 -3.14 0.01 -6.97
C GLN A 42 -2.46 -0.90 -8.02
N ALA A 43 -1.47 -1.70 -7.60
CA ALA A 43 -0.81 -2.69 -8.47
C ALA A 43 -1.80 -3.68 -9.09
N GLU A 44 -2.79 -4.07 -8.31
CA GLU A 44 -3.83 -5.04 -8.67
C GLU A 44 -5.09 -4.37 -9.25
N ALA A 45 -4.94 -3.17 -9.84
CA ALA A 45 -6.00 -2.40 -10.49
C ALA A 45 -7.21 -2.10 -9.58
N GLY A 46 -6.95 -1.86 -8.28
CA GLY A 46 -7.98 -1.58 -7.29
C GLY A 46 -8.66 -2.81 -6.68
N SER A 47 -8.27 -4.03 -7.08
CA SER A 47 -8.90 -5.26 -6.61
C SER A 47 -8.42 -5.66 -5.21
N LEU A 48 -9.21 -5.34 -4.17
CA LEU A 48 -8.90 -5.76 -2.79
C LEU A 48 -8.71 -7.28 -2.65
N PRO A 49 -9.55 -8.16 -3.23
CA PRO A 49 -9.35 -9.60 -3.11
C PRO A 49 -8.00 -10.07 -3.68
N ARG A 50 -7.57 -9.50 -4.82
CA ARG A 50 -6.27 -9.81 -5.42
C ARG A 50 -5.11 -9.27 -4.59
N ALA A 51 -5.23 -8.03 -4.12
CA ALA A 51 -4.22 -7.43 -3.24
C ALA A 51 -4.06 -8.22 -1.94
N ALA A 52 -5.16 -8.67 -1.34
CA ALA A 52 -5.14 -9.52 -0.15
C ALA A 52 -4.42 -10.85 -0.41
N ALA A 53 -4.66 -11.47 -1.57
CA ALA A 53 -3.96 -12.68 -1.99
C ALA A 53 -2.46 -12.45 -2.18
N VAL A 54 -2.05 -11.34 -2.81
CA VAL A 54 -0.63 -10.96 -2.98
C VAL A 54 0.05 -10.73 -1.62
N LEU A 55 -0.64 -10.10 -0.68
CA LEU A 55 -0.13 -9.79 0.66
C LEU A 55 -0.21 -10.98 1.64
N GLY A 56 -0.83 -12.09 1.26
CA GLY A 56 -0.99 -13.26 2.13
C GLY A 56 -1.94 -13.04 3.32
N VAL A 57 -2.94 -12.17 3.17
CA VAL A 57 -3.93 -11.86 4.21
C VAL A 57 -5.36 -12.06 3.71
N SER A 58 -6.32 -12.09 4.64
CA SER A 58 -7.74 -12.13 4.25
C SER A 58 -8.22 -10.77 3.71
N PRO A 59 -9.17 -10.72 2.75
CA PRO A 59 -9.79 -9.46 2.31
C PRO A 59 -10.38 -8.65 3.48
N SER A 60 -10.98 -9.32 4.46
CA SER A 60 -11.54 -8.71 5.67
C SER A 60 -10.49 -7.97 6.50
N THR A 61 -9.24 -8.42 6.48
CA THR A 61 -8.12 -7.69 7.13
C THR A 61 -7.92 -6.34 6.48
N LEU A 62 -7.88 -6.28 5.13
CA LEU A 62 -7.70 -5.03 4.40
C LEU A 62 -8.86 -4.06 4.62
N TYR A 63 -10.11 -4.54 4.56
CA TYR A 63 -11.29 -3.71 4.86
C TYR A 63 -11.21 -3.08 6.25
N ARG A 64 -10.82 -3.88 7.27
CA ARG A 64 -10.72 -3.39 8.66
C ARG A 64 -9.61 -2.35 8.84
N LYS A 65 -8.46 -2.54 8.19
CA LYS A 65 -7.33 -1.59 8.21
C LYS A 65 -7.73 -0.25 7.58
N ARG A 66 -8.31 -0.27 6.37
CA ARG A 66 -8.79 0.96 5.69
C ARG A 66 -9.87 1.68 6.48
N ALA A 67 -10.79 0.96 7.10
CA ALA A 67 -11.80 1.56 7.98
C ALA A 67 -11.18 2.23 9.22
N ALA A 68 -10.08 1.70 9.76
CA ALA A 68 -9.38 2.33 10.88
C ALA A 68 -8.71 3.65 10.47
N TRP A 69 -8.07 3.70 9.31
CA TRP A 69 -7.44 4.91 8.79
C TRP A 69 -8.45 5.99 8.42
N ALA A 70 -9.60 5.61 7.83
CA ALA A 70 -10.68 6.55 7.54
C ALA A 70 -11.20 7.26 8.82
N ARG A 71 -11.25 6.55 9.95
CA ARG A 71 -11.64 7.14 11.24
C ARG A 71 -10.60 8.10 11.80
N ARG A 72 -9.31 7.86 11.55
CA ARG A 72 -8.21 8.76 11.93
C ARG A 72 -8.31 10.11 11.21
N GLY A 73 -8.72 10.12 9.94
CA GLY A 73 -8.90 11.34 9.14
C GLY A 73 -10.22 12.08 9.38
N GLY A 74 -11.20 11.46 10.05
CA GLY A 74 -12.55 12.01 10.26
C GLY A 74 -12.78 12.72 11.60
N GLY A 75 -11.74 12.88 12.42
CA GLY A 75 -11.82 13.50 13.76
C GLY A 75 -11.64 15.03 13.78
N GLY A 76 -12.11 15.73 12.74
CA GLY A 76 -12.12 17.19 12.66
C GLY A 76 -13.54 17.69 12.41
N GLY A 77 -14.32 17.76 13.49
CA GLY A 77 -15.65 18.37 13.56
C GLY A 77 -15.80 19.03 14.93
#